data_AF-A0A5C8I667-F1
#
_entry.id   AF-A0A5C8I667-F1
#
_cell.length_a   1.000
_cell.length_b   1.000
_cell.length_c   1.000
_cell.angle_alpha   90.00
_cell.angle_beta   90.00
_cell.angle_gamma   90.00
#
_symmetry.space_group_name_H-M   'P 1'
#
loop_
_entity.id
_entity.type
_entity.pdbx_description
1 polymer ?
#
loop_
_entity_poly.entity_id
_entity_poly.type
_entity_poly.pdbx_seq_one_letter_code
_entity_poly.pdbx_strand_id
1 'polypeptide(L)'
;MDAKRRAALNDLRRRVYGPEGAHDTETLDRLRVLEEEMHRDVPPTEAFAAPALTTVAPETATVYTATPPRARDAERPAWRRTVPTAVGAVVIVVVALALSGVFGRPPAITTHAVPAAEARALAADAGAVMLQRIVVLSGFDLVPLPEGEHVPAFPTDGTMQWAVLVAHSHGWAVWIAGADGERGTEHCLAAEREDEAWARCVLADDQDDEVLAVTVPGAASGRGGRPLPGERLGFWWSAAERAIYVVRTTTNGD
;
A
#
# COMPACT_ATOMS: atom_id res chain seq x y z
N MET A 1 -29.62 1.44 15.66
CA MET A 1 -29.84 0.13 16.30
C MET A 1 -29.64 0.27 17.81
N ASP A 2 -30.57 -0.24 18.62
CA ASP A 2 -30.47 -0.19 20.09
C ASP A 2 -29.39 -1.14 20.66
N ALA A 3 -29.02 -0.94 21.93
CA ALA A 3 -27.96 -1.72 22.59
C ALA A 3 -28.31 -3.21 22.74
N LYS A 4 -29.59 -3.54 22.89
CA LYS A 4 -30.06 -4.93 23.07
C LYS A 4 -29.94 -5.70 21.76
N ARG A 5 -30.33 -5.10 20.64
CA ARG A 5 -30.14 -5.67 19.29
C ARG A 5 -28.67 -5.84 18.95
N ARG A 6 -27.82 -4.87 19.30
CA ARG A 6 -26.36 -4.97 19.12
C ARG A 6 -25.76 -6.15 19.91
N ALA A 7 -26.21 -6.34 21.15
CA ALA A 7 -25.80 -7.49 21.96
C ALA A 7 -26.25 -8.83 21.36
N ALA A 8 -27.49 -8.89 20.85
CA ALA A 8 -28.01 -10.08 20.17
C ALA A 8 -27.23 -10.42 18.88
N LEU A 9 -26.86 -9.40 18.09
CA LEU A 9 -26.02 -9.57 16.90
C LEU A 9 -24.64 -10.14 17.26
N ASN A 10 -23.98 -9.58 18.28
CA ASN A 10 -22.67 -10.08 18.73
C ASN A 10 -22.73 -11.52 19.24
N ASP A 11 -23.80 -11.87 19.96
CA ASP A 11 -24.04 -13.24 20.43
C ASP A 11 -24.26 -14.22 19.26
N LEU A 12 -25.01 -13.82 18.24
CA LEU A 12 -25.20 -14.61 17.01
C LEU A 12 -23.89 -14.79 16.24
N ARG A 13 -23.11 -13.72 16.04
CA ARG A 13 -21.79 -13.79 15.41
C ARG A 13 -20.86 -14.76 16.13
N ARG A 14 -20.85 -14.72 17.47
CA ARG A 14 -20.06 -15.67 18.27
C ARG A 14 -20.52 -17.12 18.10
N ARG A 15 -21.82 -17.38 17.97
CA ARG A 15 -22.35 -18.74 17.74
C ARG A 15 -22.08 -19.24 16.33
N VAL A 16 -22.20 -18.38 15.31
CA VAL A 16 -22.03 -18.76 13.89
C VAL A 16 -20.56 -18.88 13.52
N TYR A 17 -19.72 -17.93 13.97
CA TYR A 17 -18.28 -17.88 13.65
C TYR A 17 -17.39 -18.46 14.76
N GLY A 18 -17.98 -19.02 15.81
CA GLY A 18 -17.25 -19.69 16.88
C GLY A 18 -16.78 -21.10 16.49
N PRO A 19 -15.96 -21.75 17.32
CA PRO A 19 -15.45 -23.10 17.05
C PRO A 19 -16.56 -24.16 16.97
N GLU A 20 -17.69 -23.92 17.64
CA GLU A 20 -18.89 -24.78 17.63
C GLU A 20 -19.96 -24.26 16.63
N GLY A 21 -19.51 -23.65 15.52
CA GLY A 21 -20.33 -22.90 14.55
C GLY A 21 -21.72 -23.48 14.30
N ALA A 22 -22.76 -22.76 14.71
CA ALA A 22 -24.13 -23.12 14.36
C ALA A 22 -24.41 -22.72 12.90
N HIS A 23 -24.80 -23.72 12.08
CA HIS A 23 -25.09 -23.55 10.65
C HIS A 23 -26.56 -23.83 10.30
N ASP A 24 -27.46 -23.78 11.28
CA ASP A 24 -28.89 -23.89 10.99
C ASP A 24 -29.38 -22.66 10.21
N THR A 25 -30.26 -22.90 9.24
CA THR A 25 -30.75 -21.88 8.32
C THR A 25 -31.44 -20.72 9.04
N GLU A 26 -32.15 -21.01 10.13
CA GLU A 26 -32.86 -20.00 10.93
C GLU A 26 -31.89 -19.01 11.61
N THR A 27 -30.80 -19.52 12.20
CA THR A 27 -29.76 -18.69 12.82
C THR A 27 -29.03 -17.81 11.81
N LEU A 28 -28.73 -18.36 10.62
CA LEU A 28 -28.08 -17.60 9.55
C LEU A 28 -28.99 -16.50 8.98
N ASP A 29 -30.28 -16.79 8.77
CA ASP A 29 -31.24 -15.78 8.33
C ASP A 29 -31.42 -14.68 9.37
N ARG A 30 -31.47 -15.04 10.65
CA ARG A 30 -31.55 -14.07 11.74
C ARG A 30 -30.31 -13.20 11.86
N LEU A 31 -29.12 -13.77 11.63
CA LEU A 31 -27.87 -13.01 11.58
C LEU A 31 -27.91 -12.00 10.42
N ARG A 32 -28.29 -12.45 9.21
CA ARG A 32 -28.40 -11.60 8.02
C ARG A 32 -29.31 -10.40 8.24
N VAL A 33 -30.52 -10.60 8.78
CA VAL A 33 -31.47 -9.52 9.05
C VAL A 33 -30.89 -8.48 10.01
N LEU A 34 -30.21 -8.91 11.08
CA LEU A 34 -29.61 -7.99 12.05
C LEU A 34 -28.40 -7.24 11.49
N GLU A 35 -27.62 -7.85 10.60
CA GLU A 35 -26.53 -7.16 9.89
C GLU A 35 -27.06 -6.12 8.91
N GLU A 36 -28.10 -6.45 8.14
CA GLU A 36 -28.78 -5.48 7.27
C GLU A 36 -29.37 -4.30 8.05
N GLU A 37 -30.01 -4.55 9.21
CA GLU A 37 -30.50 -3.47 10.09
C GLU A 37 -29.36 -2.59 10.61
N MET A 38 -28.23 -3.19 11.02
CA MET A 38 -27.07 -2.43 11.47
C MET A 38 -26.51 -1.53 10.35
N HIS A 39 -26.45 -2.03 9.12
CA HIS A 39 -25.97 -1.26 7.97
C HIS A 39 -26.95 -0.16 7.54
N ARG A 40 -28.26 -0.37 7.70
CA ARG A 40 -29.28 0.65 7.42
C ARG A 40 -29.24 1.83 8.41
N ASP A 41 -28.84 1.56 9.65
CA ASP A 41 -28.74 2.56 10.71
C ASP A 41 -27.43 3.36 10.69
N VAL A 42 -26.48 2.98 9.84
CA VAL A 42 -25.39 3.88 9.47
C VAL A 42 -26.01 4.90 8.53
N PRO A 43 -26.18 6.18 8.94
CA PRO A 43 -26.66 7.18 8.00
C PRO A 43 -25.75 7.09 6.77
N PRO A 44 -26.28 7.11 5.54
CA PRO A 44 -25.42 7.29 4.38
C PRO A 44 -24.56 8.48 4.75
N THR A 45 -23.25 8.28 4.85
CA THR A 45 -22.31 9.36 5.17
C THR A 45 -22.76 10.50 4.31
N GLU A 46 -23.37 11.54 4.91
CA GLU A 46 -23.88 12.67 4.16
C GLU A 46 -22.69 13.06 3.33
N ALA A 47 -22.79 12.88 2.01
CA ALA A 47 -21.75 13.24 1.08
C ALA A 47 -21.36 14.62 1.55
N PHE A 48 -20.17 14.74 2.14
CA PHE A 48 -19.72 15.98 2.76
C PHE A 48 -20.02 17.00 1.68
N ALA A 49 -21.01 17.87 1.93
CA ALA A 49 -21.29 18.94 1.02
C ALA A 49 -19.95 19.65 0.95
N ALA A 50 -19.27 19.49 -0.19
CA ALA A 50 -17.96 20.07 -0.39
C ALA A 50 -18.10 21.51 0.10
N PRO A 51 -17.31 21.95 1.09
CA PRO A 51 -17.46 23.29 1.62
C PRO A 51 -17.51 24.20 0.40
N ALA A 52 -18.61 24.97 0.27
CA ALA A 52 -18.83 25.80 -0.90
C ALA A 52 -17.53 26.55 -1.15
N LEU A 53 -16.84 26.18 -2.24
CA LEU A 53 -15.56 26.77 -2.59
C LEU A 53 -15.87 28.25 -2.72
N THR A 54 -15.45 29.02 -1.71
CA THR A 54 -15.38 30.47 -1.86
C THR A 54 -14.38 30.63 -2.97
N THR A 55 -14.86 31.05 -4.15
CA THR A 55 -14.03 31.44 -5.28
C THR A 55 -13.22 32.64 -4.82
N VAL A 56 -12.09 32.37 -4.15
CA VAL A 56 -11.02 33.34 -4.00
C VAL A 56 -10.54 33.55 -5.42
N ALA A 57 -10.71 34.77 -5.91
CA ALA A 57 -10.17 35.20 -7.19
C ALA A 57 -8.72 34.70 -7.31
N PRO A 58 -8.29 34.22 -8.49
CA PRO A 58 -6.95 33.69 -8.66
C PRO A 58 -5.95 34.80 -8.33
N GLU A 59 -5.40 34.75 -7.12
CA GLU A 59 -4.18 35.47 -6.81
C GLU A 59 -3.14 34.87 -7.73
N THR A 60 -2.52 35.75 -8.50
CA THR A 60 -1.66 35.42 -9.63
C THR A 60 -0.61 34.42 -9.18
N ALA A 61 -0.82 33.14 -9.52
CA ALA A 61 0.13 32.09 -9.22
C ALA A 61 1.45 32.50 -9.87
N THR A 62 2.41 32.89 -9.04
CA THR A 62 3.76 33.14 -9.49
C THR A 62 4.28 31.79 -9.92
N VAL A 63 4.39 31.60 -11.24
CA VAL A 63 5.01 30.43 -11.84
C VAL A 63 6.43 30.34 -11.27
N TYR A 64 6.63 29.47 -10.29
CA TYR A 64 7.96 29.02 -9.91
C TYR A 64 8.44 28.11 -11.04
N THR A 65 9.01 28.72 -12.07
CA THR A 65 9.93 28.02 -12.95
C THR A 65 11.11 27.61 -12.08
N ALA A 66 11.15 26.33 -11.71
CA ALA A 66 12.33 25.72 -11.16
C ALA A 66 13.45 25.89 -12.19
N THR A 67 14.23 26.95 -12.01
CA THR A 67 15.44 27.18 -12.77
C THR A 67 16.36 26.02 -12.42
N PRO A 68 16.79 25.19 -13.39
CA PRO A 68 17.77 24.14 -13.10
C PRO A 68 18.97 24.83 -12.44
N PRO A 69 19.58 24.23 -11.40
CA PRO A 69 20.69 24.85 -10.71
C PRO A 69 21.78 25.14 -11.74
N ARG A 70 21.92 26.42 -12.13
CA ARG A 70 23.09 26.90 -12.85
C ARG A 70 24.27 26.49 -11.99
N ALA A 71 25.16 25.70 -12.57
CA ALA A 71 26.51 25.52 -12.05
C ALA A 71 27.01 26.93 -11.73
N ARG A 72 27.14 27.25 -10.44
CA ARG A 72 27.74 28.49 -10.01
C ARG A 72 29.16 28.43 -10.54
N ASP A 73 29.45 29.23 -11.56
CA ASP A 73 30.81 29.62 -11.86
C ASP A 73 31.38 30.15 -10.55
N ALA A 74 32.26 29.36 -9.95
CA ALA A 74 32.96 29.73 -8.75
C ALA A 74 33.83 30.94 -9.10
N GLU A 75 33.30 32.13 -8.81
CA GLU A 75 34.08 33.36 -8.74
C GLU A 75 35.28 33.07 -7.83
N ARG A 76 36.45 33.01 -8.45
CA ARG A 76 37.73 32.84 -7.76
C ARG A 76 37.90 34.05 -6.82
N PRO A 77 37.91 33.86 -5.49
CA PRO A 77 38.30 34.94 -4.61
C PRO A 77 39.81 35.16 -4.79
N ALA A 78 40.18 36.39 -5.15
CA ALA A 78 41.56 36.83 -5.23
C ALA A 78 42.22 36.70 -3.85
N TRP A 79 42.97 35.61 -3.66
CA TRP A 79 43.67 35.27 -2.43
C TRP A 79 44.86 36.24 -2.23
N ARG A 80 44.64 37.30 -1.45
CA ARG A 80 45.75 38.02 -0.80
C ARG A 80 46.31 37.12 0.30
N ARG A 81 47.60 36.80 0.16
CA ARG A 81 48.39 36.00 1.08
C ARG A 81 48.40 36.62 2.47
N THR A 82 47.76 35.96 3.43
CA THR A 82 48.18 35.97 4.83
C THR A 82 48.02 34.57 5.38
N VAL A 83 49.17 33.94 5.65
CA VAL A 83 49.29 32.68 6.37
C VAL A 83 48.98 32.95 7.84
N PRO A 84 48.05 32.20 8.43
CA PRO A 84 48.39 31.58 9.70
C PRO A 84 48.09 30.07 9.68
N THR A 85 49.05 29.35 10.22
CA THR A 85 49.03 27.96 10.68
C THR A 85 47.68 27.56 11.30
N ALA A 86 46.94 26.70 10.61
CA ALA A 86 45.78 25.97 11.15
C ALA A 86 45.95 24.46 10.89
N VAL A 87 46.96 23.88 11.52
CA VAL A 87 47.14 22.42 11.61
C VAL A 87 46.16 21.94 12.69
N GLY A 88 44.91 21.68 12.31
CA GLY A 88 43.90 21.18 13.27
C GLY A 88 42.52 20.88 12.69
N ALA A 89 42.13 21.48 11.56
CA ALA A 89 40.77 21.33 11.02
C ALA A 89 40.58 20.18 10.01
N VAL A 90 41.67 19.59 9.50
CA VAL A 90 41.57 18.56 8.43
C VAL A 90 41.22 17.16 8.97
N VAL A 91 41.55 16.86 10.23
CA VAL A 91 41.30 15.52 10.82
C VAL A 91 39.80 15.25 11.07
N ILE A 92 39.02 16.28 11.41
CA ILE A 92 37.60 16.11 11.76
C ILE A 92 36.74 15.79 10.52
N VAL A 93 37.06 16.34 9.35
CA VAL A 93 36.31 16.09 8.11
C VAL A 93 36.55 14.68 7.58
N VAL A 94 37.78 14.15 7.70
CA VAL A 94 38.10 12.78 7.28
C VAL A 94 37.48 11.74 8.21
N VAL A 95 37.39 12.02 9.52
CA VAL A 95 36.72 11.12 10.48
C VAL A 95 35.21 11.09 10.27
N ALA A 96 34.57 12.23 9.96
CA ALA A 96 33.13 12.27 9.65
C ALA A 96 32.78 11.52 8.34
N LEU A 97 33.63 11.60 7.33
CA LEU A 97 33.50 10.85 6.07
C LEU A 97 33.81 9.35 6.23
N ALA A 98 34.74 8.98 7.11
CA ALA A 98 35.04 7.57 7.41
C ALA A 98 33.94 6.90 8.25
N LEU A 99 33.29 7.64 9.16
CA LEU A 99 32.18 7.13 9.97
C LEU A 99 30.86 7.01 9.20
N SER A 100 30.66 7.77 8.13
CA SER A 100 29.47 7.65 7.26
C SER A 100 29.50 6.39 6.37
N GLY A 101 30.66 5.75 6.18
CA GLY A 101 30.77 4.46 5.51
C GLY A 101 30.36 3.24 6.35
N VAL A 102 30.15 3.42 7.67
CA VAL A 102 29.76 2.33 8.59
C VAL A 102 28.23 2.21 8.71
N PHE A 103 27.49 3.26 8.37
CA PHE A 103 26.04 3.17 8.20
C PHE A 103 25.77 2.51 6.84
N GLY A 104 25.74 1.18 6.85
CA GLY A 104 25.48 0.38 5.66
C GLY A 104 24.28 0.91 4.90
N ARG A 105 24.42 1.05 3.57
CA ARG A 105 23.27 1.33 2.72
C ARG A 105 22.18 0.31 3.06
N PRO A 106 20.92 0.74 3.24
CA PRO A 106 19.83 -0.21 3.39
C PRO A 106 19.89 -1.19 2.20
N PRO A 107 19.62 -2.49 2.43
CA PRO A 107 19.61 -3.46 1.34
C PRO A 107 18.69 -2.95 0.22
N ALA A 108 19.17 -3.01 -1.02
CA ALA A 108 18.35 -2.65 -2.16
C ALA A 108 17.27 -3.72 -2.32
N ILE A 109 16.01 -3.31 -2.21
CA ILE A 109 14.88 -4.21 -2.45
C ILE A 109 14.70 -4.38 -3.95
N THR A 110 14.62 -5.64 -4.37
CA THR A 110 14.34 -5.99 -5.76
C THR A 110 12.82 -6.05 -5.96
N THR A 111 12.28 -5.13 -6.75
CA THR A 111 10.87 -5.16 -7.14
C THR A 111 10.67 -5.93 -8.44
N HIS A 112 9.79 -6.93 -8.41
CA HIS A 112 9.28 -7.67 -9.54
C HIS A 112 7.91 -7.15 -9.97
N ALA A 113 7.78 -6.72 -11.22
CA ALA A 113 6.48 -6.34 -11.78
C ALA A 113 5.65 -7.58 -12.13
N VAL A 114 4.45 -7.70 -11.58
CA VAL A 114 3.53 -8.82 -11.87
C VAL A 114 2.80 -8.57 -13.20
N PRO A 115 2.95 -9.48 -14.19
CA PRO A 115 2.28 -9.36 -15.48
C PRO A 115 0.75 -9.42 -15.35
N ALA A 116 0.05 -8.73 -16.25
CA ALA A 116 -1.41 -8.71 -16.24
C ALA A 116 -2.05 -10.10 -16.44
N ALA A 117 -1.40 -10.96 -17.23
CA ALA A 117 -1.86 -12.33 -17.43
C ALA A 117 -1.86 -13.14 -16.13
N GLU A 118 -0.84 -12.96 -15.29
CA GLU A 118 -0.71 -13.67 -14.01
C GLU A 118 -1.74 -13.15 -12.98
N ALA A 119 -1.95 -11.83 -12.92
CA ALA A 119 -2.98 -11.23 -12.08
C ALA A 119 -4.39 -11.73 -12.45
N ARG A 120 -4.71 -11.79 -13.75
CA ARG A 120 -5.99 -12.33 -14.23
C ARG A 120 -6.12 -13.83 -13.96
N ALA A 121 -5.05 -14.60 -14.12
CA ALA A 121 -5.05 -16.03 -13.81
C ALA A 121 -5.37 -16.28 -12.33
N LEU A 122 -4.82 -15.46 -11.42
CA LEU A 122 -5.15 -15.53 -9.99
C LEU A 122 -6.64 -15.25 -9.72
N ALA A 123 -7.18 -14.17 -10.29
CA ALA A 123 -8.58 -13.81 -10.06
C ALA A 123 -9.57 -14.80 -10.69
N ALA A 124 -9.17 -15.48 -11.77
CA ALA A 124 -9.97 -16.50 -12.43
C ALA A 124 -9.82 -17.91 -11.81
N ASP A 125 -8.90 -18.10 -10.87
CA ASP A 125 -8.67 -19.42 -10.27
C ASP A 125 -9.82 -19.83 -9.35
N ALA A 126 -10.71 -20.66 -9.87
CA ALA A 126 -11.83 -21.24 -9.12
C ALA A 126 -11.37 -22.17 -7.96
N GLY A 127 -10.11 -22.62 -7.97
CA GLY A 127 -9.50 -23.39 -6.90
C GLY A 127 -8.87 -22.52 -5.80
N ALA A 128 -8.85 -21.19 -5.97
CA ALA A 128 -8.24 -20.30 -5.00
C ALA A 128 -9.00 -20.33 -3.66
N VAL A 129 -8.27 -20.57 -2.58
CA VAL A 129 -8.81 -20.58 -1.21
C VAL A 129 -8.58 -19.22 -0.58
N MET A 130 -9.66 -18.51 -0.25
CA MET A 130 -9.57 -17.27 0.50
C MET A 130 -9.10 -17.55 1.94
N LEU A 131 -7.97 -16.95 2.31
CA LEU A 131 -7.37 -17.08 3.63
C LEU A 131 -7.79 -15.92 4.55
N GLN A 132 -7.82 -14.71 4.00
CA GLN A 132 -8.08 -13.50 4.78
C GLN A 132 -8.70 -12.43 3.89
N ARG A 133 -9.64 -11.66 4.47
CA ARG A 133 -10.19 -10.44 3.89
C ARG A 133 -9.77 -9.27 4.76
N ILE A 134 -9.05 -8.31 4.19
CA ILE A 134 -8.59 -7.11 4.88
C ILE A 134 -9.42 -5.94 4.38
N VAL A 135 -10.28 -5.41 5.24
CA VAL A 135 -11.10 -4.24 4.90
C VAL A 135 -10.25 -2.99 4.94
N VAL A 136 -10.30 -2.24 3.86
CA VAL A 136 -9.58 -1.00 3.66
C VAL A 136 -10.52 0.15 4.00
N LEU A 137 -10.48 0.59 5.25
CA LEU A 137 -11.31 1.70 5.73
C LEU A 137 -10.80 3.01 5.09
N SER A 138 -11.74 3.81 4.57
CA SER A 138 -11.54 4.87 3.57
C SER A 138 -10.52 5.98 3.88
N GLY A 139 -9.86 6.46 2.81
CA GLY A 139 -9.25 7.79 2.67
C GLY A 139 -7.77 7.79 2.25
N PHE A 140 -7.41 7.20 1.09
CA PHE A 140 -6.03 7.31 0.56
C PHE A 140 -5.69 8.68 0.00
N ASP A 141 -6.73 9.48 -0.25
CA ASP A 141 -6.56 10.88 -0.51
C ASP A 141 -5.93 11.49 0.75
N LEU A 142 -4.70 12.00 0.62
CA LEU A 142 -4.07 13.02 1.48
C LEU A 142 -3.08 12.59 2.58
N VAL A 143 -2.61 11.34 2.67
CA VAL A 143 -1.42 11.08 3.52
C VAL A 143 -0.17 11.14 2.64
N PRO A 144 0.57 12.26 2.61
CA PRO A 144 1.85 12.31 1.92
C PRO A 144 2.77 11.25 2.50
N LEU A 145 3.59 10.65 1.64
CA LEU A 145 4.60 9.66 2.01
C LEU A 145 5.37 10.13 3.26
N PRO A 146 5.28 9.42 4.39
CA PRO A 146 5.96 9.85 5.61
C PRO A 146 7.48 9.92 5.36
N GLU A 147 8.07 11.07 5.67
CA GLU A 147 9.51 11.28 5.48
C GLU A 147 10.30 10.26 6.32
N GLY A 148 11.12 9.45 5.63
CA GLY A 148 11.99 8.46 6.27
C GLY A 148 11.35 7.10 6.53
N GLU A 149 10.08 6.88 6.15
CA GLU A 149 9.52 5.53 6.13
C GLU A 149 9.89 4.81 4.84
N HIS A 150 10.16 3.51 4.96
CA HIS A 150 10.50 2.68 3.82
C HIS A 150 9.23 2.36 3.02
N VAL A 151 9.30 2.58 1.71
CA VAL A 151 8.19 2.35 0.78
C VAL A 151 8.74 1.50 -0.37
N PRO A 152 8.08 0.38 -0.72
CA PRO A 152 8.56 -0.46 -1.82
C PRO A 152 8.52 0.34 -3.13
N ALA A 153 9.45 0.03 -4.02
CA ALA A 153 9.36 0.57 -5.37
C ALA A 153 8.14 -0.06 -6.09
N PHE A 154 7.33 0.77 -6.74
CA PHE A 154 6.20 0.35 -7.57
C PHE A 154 6.55 0.52 -9.05
N PRO A 155 6.06 -0.37 -9.95
CA PRO A 155 6.31 -0.28 -11.39
C PRO A 155 5.36 0.72 -12.06
N THR A 156 5.26 1.93 -11.51
CA THR A 156 4.49 3.04 -12.09
C THR A 156 5.33 3.75 -13.16
N ASP A 157 4.67 4.34 -14.15
CA ASP A 157 5.32 5.21 -15.15
C ASP A 157 5.46 6.67 -14.68
N GLY A 158 4.93 7.02 -13.50
CA GLY A 158 4.90 8.39 -13.00
C GLY A 158 5.38 8.59 -11.57
N THR A 159 4.86 9.64 -10.94
CA THR A 159 5.29 10.05 -9.60
C THR A 159 4.34 9.52 -8.54
N MET A 160 4.88 8.72 -7.61
CA MET A 160 4.15 8.27 -6.42
C MET A 160 3.61 9.45 -5.63
N GLN A 161 2.30 9.49 -5.40
CA GLN A 161 1.61 10.53 -4.63
C GLN A 161 1.41 10.11 -3.18
N TRP A 162 1.07 8.83 -2.96
CA TRP A 162 0.84 8.25 -1.64
C TRP A 162 1.13 6.75 -1.66
N ALA A 163 1.52 6.20 -0.52
CA ALA A 163 1.63 4.76 -0.29
C ALA A 163 1.30 4.45 1.18
N VAL A 164 0.59 3.35 1.42
CA VAL A 164 0.14 2.95 2.76
C VAL A 164 0.35 1.45 2.94
N LEU A 165 0.98 1.10 4.06
CA LEU A 165 1.04 -0.26 4.54
C LEU A 165 -0.33 -0.66 5.10
N VAL A 166 -0.98 -1.61 4.43
CA VAL A 166 -2.34 -2.05 4.79
C VAL A 166 -2.29 -3.12 5.87
N ALA A 167 -1.40 -4.09 5.72
CA ALA A 167 -1.30 -5.21 6.63
C ALA A 167 0.05 -5.93 6.54
N HIS A 168 0.36 -6.68 7.60
CA HIS A 168 1.31 -7.79 7.50
C HIS A 168 0.52 -9.10 7.44
N SER A 169 0.64 -9.85 6.34
CA SER A 169 -0.07 -11.12 6.15
C SER A 169 0.88 -12.19 5.62
N HIS A 170 0.92 -13.33 6.31
CA HIS A 170 1.74 -14.49 5.91
C HIS A 170 3.23 -14.17 5.67
N GLY A 171 3.77 -13.21 6.43
CA GLY A 171 5.17 -12.79 6.31
C GLY A 171 5.43 -11.73 5.24
N TRP A 172 4.39 -11.22 4.57
CA TRP A 172 4.49 -10.14 3.59
C TRP A 172 3.86 -8.85 4.14
N ALA A 173 4.56 -7.74 3.97
CA ALA A 173 4.02 -6.40 4.11
C ALA A 173 3.24 -6.04 2.84
N VAL A 174 1.93 -5.81 2.98
CA VAL A 174 1.03 -5.53 1.86
C VAL A 174 0.78 -4.03 1.80
N TRP A 175 1.14 -3.43 0.68
CA TRP A 175 1.08 -2.00 0.44
C TRP A 175 0.09 -1.69 -0.68
N ILE A 176 -0.64 -0.60 -0.53
CA ILE A 176 -1.39 0.04 -1.62
C ILE A 176 -0.87 1.43 -1.82
N ALA A 177 -0.90 1.88 -3.06
CA ALA A 177 -0.31 3.15 -3.42
C ALA A 177 -1.03 3.78 -4.60
N GLY A 178 -0.88 5.09 -4.74
CA GLY A 178 -1.39 5.85 -5.87
C GLY A 178 -0.30 6.70 -6.48
N ALA A 179 -0.24 6.72 -7.81
CA ALA A 179 0.72 7.47 -8.57
C ALA A 179 0.02 8.34 -9.63
N ASP A 180 0.66 9.46 -9.96
CA ASP A 180 0.28 10.29 -11.10
C ASP A 180 1.14 9.87 -12.29
N GLY A 181 0.61 8.94 -13.08
CA GLY A 181 1.24 8.31 -14.24
C GLY A 181 1.15 9.16 -15.51
N GLU A 182 1.94 8.82 -16.53
CA GLU A 182 1.90 9.50 -17.84
C GLU A 182 0.53 9.38 -18.51
N ARG A 183 -0.18 8.29 -18.23
CA ARG A 183 -1.49 7.97 -18.81
C ARG A 183 -2.67 8.34 -17.89
N GLY A 184 -2.39 8.87 -16.70
CA GLY A 184 -3.38 9.22 -15.70
C GLY A 184 -3.07 8.61 -14.33
N THR A 185 -4.03 8.72 -13.42
CA THR A 185 -3.89 8.18 -12.06
C THR A 185 -3.76 6.66 -12.09
N GLU A 186 -2.72 6.14 -11.46
CA GLU A 186 -2.49 4.70 -11.29
C GLU A 186 -2.76 4.28 -9.84
N HIS A 187 -3.40 3.13 -9.68
CA HIS A 187 -3.52 2.41 -8.42
C HIS A 187 -2.57 1.22 -8.42
N CYS A 188 -1.78 1.12 -7.36
CA CYS A 188 -0.76 0.11 -7.22
C CYS A 188 -0.99 -0.76 -5.98
N LEU A 189 -0.60 -2.02 -6.08
CA LEU A 189 -0.58 -3.01 -5.01
C LEU A 189 0.82 -3.64 -5.00
N ALA A 190 1.40 -3.79 -3.81
CA ALA A 190 2.66 -4.49 -3.62
C ALA A 190 2.63 -5.41 -2.41
N ALA A 191 3.38 -6.51 -2.50
CA ALA A 191 3.71 -7.40 -1.41
C ALA A 191 5.22 -7.42 -1.26
N GLU A 192 5.72 -7.00 -0.10
CA GLU A 192 7.15 -6.89 0.20
C GLU A 192 7.55 -7.83 1.35
N ARG A 193 8.72 -8.45 1.23
CA ARG A 193 9.35 -9.21 2.29
C ARG A 193 10.86 -9.14 2.16
N GLU A 194 11.51 -8.65 3.22
CA GLU A 194 12.97 -8.58 3.33
C GLU A 194 13.60 -7.77 2.19
N ASP A 195 14.18 -8.43 1.19
CA ASP A 195 14.87 -7.85 0.04
C ASP A 195 14.11 -8.02 -1.29
N GLU A 196 12.89 -8.55 -1.24
CA GLU A 196 12.05 -8.77 -2.42
C GLU A 196 10.70 -8.08 -2.28
N ALA A 197 10.25 -7.48 -3.39
CA ALA A 197 8.89 -6.97 -3.53
C ALA A 197 8.29 -7.46 -4.84
N TRP A 198 6.99 -7.74 -4.82
CA TRP A 198 6.19 -8.01 -6.01
C TRP A 198 5.12 -6.93 -6.10
N ALA A 199 4.97 -6.31 -7.26
CA ALA A 199 4.12 -5.14 -7.38
C ALA A 199 3.44 -5.07 -8.75
N ARG A 200 2.27 -4.43 -8.77
CA ARG A 200 1.52 -4.14 -9.99
C ARG A 200 0.84 -2.79 -9.85
N CYS A 201 0.78 -2.04 -10.93
CA CYS A 201 -0.01 -0.83 -11.08
C CYS A 201 -0.99 -1.01 -12.23
N VAL A 202 -2.17 -0.42 -12.10
CA VAL A 202 -3.21 -0.31 -13.15
C VAL A 202 -3.75 1.12 -13.14
N LEU A 203 -4.32 1.59 -14.25
CA LEU A 203 -5.01 2.88 -14.25
C LEU A 203 -6.24 2.80 -13.34
N ALA A 204 -6.50 3.87 -12.58
CA ALA A 204 -7.61 3.92 -11.62
C ALA A 204 -8.97 3.70 -12.32
N ASP A 205 -9.14 4.25 -13.52
CA ASP A 205 -10.34 4.10 -14.33
C ASP A 205 -10.51 2.69 -14.92
N ASP A 206 -9.41 1.93 -15.04
CA ASP A 206 -9.41 0.57 -15.59
C ASP A 206 -9.53 -0.51 -14.50
N GLN A 207 -9.60 -0.15 -13.21
CA GLN A 207 -9.50 -1.14 -12.12
C GLN A 207 -10.64 -2.17 -12.09
N ASP A 208 -11.81 -1.83 -12.66
CA ASP A 208 -12.94 -2.77 -12.78
C ASP A 208 -12.72 -3.80 -13.91
N ASP A 209 -11.94 -3.45 -14.94
CA ASP A 209 -11.62 -4.29 -16.09
C ASP A 209 -10.25 -5.00 -15.95
N GLU A 210 -9.32 -4.37 -15.23
CA GLU A 210 -7.99 -4.86 -14.94
C GLU A 210 -7.84 -5.28 -13.47
N VAL A 211 -7.58 -6.57 -13.28
CA VAL A 211 -7.33 -7.12 -11.95
C VAL A 211 -6.04 -6.53 -11.37
N LEU A 212 -6.19 -5.73 -10.31
CA LEU A 212 -5.09 -5.29 -9.47
C LEU A 212 -4.75 -6.37 -8.44
N ALA A 213 -3.93 -7.33 -8.87
CA ALA A 213 -3.47 -8.42 -8.03
C ALA A 213 -1.97 -8.67 -8.18
N VAL A 214 -1.39 -9.20 -7.11
CA VAL A 214 0.02 -9.55 -6.99
C VAL A 214 0.12 -10.98 -6.48
N THR A 215 0.87 -11.80 -7.17
CA THR A 215 1.19 -13.18 -6.80
C THR A 215 2.64 -13.27 -6.37
N VAL A 216 2.88 -13.89 -5.21
CA VAL A 216 4.23 -14.10 -4.69
C VAL A 216 4.60 -15.57 -4.72
N PRO A 217 5.86 -15.92 -5.01
CA PRO A 217 6.31 -17.31 -5.01
C PRO A 217 6.15 -17.93 -3.61
N GLY A 218 5.71 -19.19 -3.58
CA GLY A 218 5.55 -19.94 -2.34
C GLY A 218 6.88 -20.42 -1.76
N ALA A 219 7.47 -19.67 -0.83
CA ALA A 219 8.40 -20.22 0.15
C ALA A 219 8.42 -19.41 1.47
N ALA A 220 8.23 -20.15 2.58
CA ALA A 220 8.38 -19.89 4.03
C ALA A 220 9.08 -18.57 4.45
N SER A 221 8.70 -17.86 5.51
CA SER A 221 8.67 -18.33 6.90
C SER A 221 7.91 -17.33 7.78
N GLY A 222 6.94 -17.82 8.55
CA GLY A 222 6.26 -17.06 9.59
C GLY A 222 5.25 -17.97 10.27
N ARG A 223 4.99 -17.79 11.57
CA ARG A 223 4.17 -18.68 12.42
C ARG A 223 2.67 -18.80 12.02
N GLY A 224 2.29 -18.49 10.78
CA GLY A 224 0.92 -18.35 10.30
C GLY A 224 0.45 -19.32 9.21
N GLY A 225 1.15 -20.44 8.97
CA GLY A 225 0.77 -21.43 7.95
C GLY A 225 1.60 -21.29 6.66
N ARG A 226 2.30 -22.35 6.31
CA ARG A 226 3.21 -22.41 5.16
C ARG A 226 2.42 -22.78 3.90
N PRO A 227 2.52 -22.02 2.78
CA PRO A 227 2.09 -22.53 1.49
C PRO A 227 2.87 -23.82 1.18
N LEU A 228 2.16 -24.87 0.79
CA LEU A 228 2.78 -26.13 0.38
C LEU A 228 3.62 -25.91 -0.89
N PRO A 229 4.61 -26.79 -1.16
CA PRO A 229 5.31 -26.76 -2.44
C PRO A 229 4.30 -26.78 -3.61
N GLY A 230 4.44 -25.85 -4.55
CA GLY A 230 3.48 -25.69 -5.65
C GLY A 230 2.23 -24.86 -5.30
N GLU A 231 2.18 -24.23 -4.13
CA GLU A 231 1.18 -23.19 -3.82
C GLU A 231 1.81 -21.80 -3.96
N ARG A 232 1.00 -20.82 -4.35
CA ARG A 232 1.33 -19.40 -4.33
C ARG A 232 0.35 -18.66 -3.43
N LEU A 233 0.82 -17.55 -2.90
CA LEU A 233 -0.04 -16.60 -2.21
C LEU A 233 -0.37 -15.47 -3.18
N GLY A 234 -1.63 -15.08 -3.22
CA GLY A 234 -2.13 -13.98 -4.03
C GLY A 234 -2.74 -12.90 -3.14
N PHE A 235 -2.50 -11.65 -3.52
CA PHE A 235 -3.13 -10.46 -2.95
C PHE A 235 -3.92 -9.79 -4.05
N TRP A 236 -5.21 -9.58 -3.84
CA TRP A 236 -6.09 -8.96 -4.83
C TRP A 236 -6.87 -7.81 -4.19
N TRP A 237 -6.78 -6.63 -4.78
CA TRP A 237 -7.52 -5.46 -4.30
C TRP A 237 -8.80 -5.24 -5.12
N SER A 238 -9.95 -5.30 -4.45
CA SER A 238 -11.25 -4.87 -4.98
C SER A 238 -11.55 -3.44 -4.53
N ALA A 239 -11.63 -2.51 -5.48
CA ALA A 239 -12.05 -1.14 -5.22
C ALA A 239 -13.52 -1.05 -4.80
N ALA A 240 -14.39 -1.80 -5.49
CA ALA A 240 -15.82 -1.85 -5.21
C ALA A 240 -16.12 -2.28 -3.77
N GLU A 241 -15.39 -3.27 -3.26
CA GLU A 241 -15.56 -3.76 -1.89
C GLU A 241 -14.66 -3.09 -0.86
N ARG A 242 -13.73 -2.25 -1.33
CA ARG A 242 -12.69 -1.63 -0.51
C ARG A 242 -11.99 -2.66 0.38
N ALA A 243 -11.54 -3.75 -0.23
CA ALA A 243 -10.94 -4.86 0.48
C ALA A 243 -9.78 -5.47 -0.30
N ILE A 244 -8.77 -5.93 0.45
CA ILE A 244 -7.72 -6.81 -0.08
C ILE A 244 -8.05 -8.24 0.32
N TYR A 245 -8.08 -9.10 -0.68
CA TYR A 245 -8.25 -10.53 -0.56
C TYR A 245 -6.87 -11.19 -0.56
N VAL A 246 -6.59 -11.94 0.50
CA VAL A 246 -5.43 -12.82 0.59
C VAL A 246 -5.92 -14.22 0.25
N VAL A 247 -5.43 -14.75 -0.87
CA VAL A 247 -5.85 -16.04 -1.41
C VAL A 247 -4.67 -16.96 -1.57
N ARG A 248 -4.92 -18.26 -1.52
CA ARG A 248 -3.95 -19.30 -1.82
C ARG A 248 -4.37 -20.02 -3.08
N THR A 249 -3.47 -20.10 -4.04
CA THR A 249 -3.69 -20.76 -5.34
C THR A 249 -2.65 -21.87 -5.53
N THR A 250 -2.98 -22.89 -6.30
CA THR A 250 -2.03 -23.92 -6.74
C THR A 250 -1.41 -23.51 -8.06
N THR A 251 -0.09 -23.63 -8.22
CA THR A 251 0.52 -23.58 -9.55
C THR A 251 -0.01 -24.73 -10.36
N ASN A 252 -0.89 -24.46 -11.33
CA ASN A 252 -1.09 -25.38 -12.43
C ASN A 252 0.28 -25.49 -13.11
N GLY A 253 0.93 -26.64 -12.99
CA GLY A 253 2.23 -26.86 -13.59
C GLY A 253 2.11 -26.68 -15.10
N ASP A 254 2.77 -25.65 -15.62
CA ASP A 254 3.08 -25.51 -17.05
C ASP A 254 4.07 -26.62 -17.48
#